data_AF-A0A524GXP3-F1
#
_entry.id   AF-A0A524GXP3-F1
#
_cell.length_a   1.000
_cell.length_b   1.000
_cell.length_c   1.000
_cell.angle_alpha   90.00
_cell.angle_beta   90.00
_cell.angle_gamma   90.00
#
_symmetry.space_group_name_H-M   'P 1'
#
loop_
_entity.id
_entity.type
_entity.pdbx_description
1 polymer ?
#
loop_
_entity_poly.entity_id
_entity_poly.type
_entity_poly.pdbx_seq_one_letter_code
_entity_poly.pdbx_strand_id
1 'polypeptide(L)' 'YSNPKFVEDIVRDVAQRLMTDENIIWFSVSAENFESIHNHSAYAHVISG' A
#
# COMPACT_ATOMS: atom_id res chain seq x y z
N TYR A 1 -17.20 -5.45 2.47
CA TYR A 1 -17.07 -6.03 3.82
C TYR A 1 -16.29 -7.35 3.84
N SER A 2 -16.32 -8.16 2.78
CA SER A 2 -15.77 -9.52 2.80
C SER A 2 -14.23 -9.63 2.80
N ASN A 3 -13.50 -8.53 2.64
CA ASN A 3 -12.04 -8.51 2.69
C ASN A 3 -11.53 -7.13 3.16
N PRO A 4 -11.73 -6.79 4.45
CA PRO A 4 -11.19 -5.55 4.98
C PRO A 4 -9.66 -5.65 5.01
N LYS A 5 -8.99 -4.57 4.60
CA LYS A 5 -7.54 -4.46 4.60
C LYS A 5 -7.14 -3.15 5.24
N PHE A 6 -6.07 -3.17 6.04
CA PHE A 6 -5.46 -1.94 6.52
C PHE A 6 -4.63 -1.29 5.40
N VAL A 7 -4.30 -0.01 5.56
CA VAL A 7 -3.49 0.73 4.57
C VAL A 7 -2.13 0.07 4.34
N GLU A 8 -1.58 -0.58 5.37
CA GLU A 8 -0.34 -1.36 5.31
C GLU A 8 -0.47 -2.62 4.46
N ASP A 9 -1.61 -3.30 4.48
CA ASP A 9 -1.83 -4.51 3.69
C ASP A 9 -1.94 -4.18 2.20
N ILE A 10 -2.50 -3.01 1.87
CA ILE A 10 -2.60 -2.53 0.49
C ILE A 10 -1.20 -2.29 -0.09
N VAL A 11 -0.34 -1.55 0.63
CA VAL A 11 1.01 -1.26 0.12
C VAL A 11 1.87 -2.51 0.03
N ARG A 12 1.70 -3.48 0.95
CA ARG A 12 2.42 -4.77 0.91
C ARG A 12 2.02 -5.63 -0.29
N ASP A 13 0.72 -5.81 -0.52
CA ASP A 13 0.21 -6.61 -1.64
C ASP A 13 0.70 -6.09 -3.00
N VAL A 14 0.67 -4.76 -3.17
CA VAL A 14 1.13 -4.12 -4.41
C VAL A 14 2.65 -4.24 -4.54
N ALA A 15 3.40 -3.96 -3.47
CA ALA A 15 4.85 -4.09 -3.48
C ALA A 15 5.31 -5.51 -3.80
N GLN A 16 4.68 -6.55 -3.23
CA GLN A 16 5.03 -7.94 -3.55
C GLN A 16 4.87 -8.25 -5.04
N ARG A 17 3.83 -7.74 -5.69
CA ARG A 17 3.64 -7.92 -7.14
C ARG A 17 4.69 -7.17 -7.95
N LEU A 18 5.04 -5.95 -7.56
CA LEU A 18 6.07 -5.18 -8.24
C LEU A 18 7.45 -5.81 -8.08
N MET A 19 7.76 -6.39 -6.92
CA MET A 19 9.01 -7.13 -6.68
C MET A 19 9.15 -8.40 -7.52
N THR A 20 8.05 -8.98 -8.01
CA THR A 20 8.11 -10.18 -8.88
C THR A 20 8.36 -9.85 -10.34
N ASP A 21 8.29 -8.58 -10.74
CA ASP A 21 8.57 -8.15 -12.12
C ASP A 21 10.04 -7.70 -12.24
N GLU A 22 10.86 -8.53 -12.89
CA GLU A 22 12.29 -8.26 -13.10
C GLU A 22 12.56 -7.00 -13.94
N ASN A 23 11.56 -6.47 -14.65
CA ASN A 23 11.69 -5.22 -15.42
C ASN A 23 11.52 -3.97 -14.54
N ILE A 24 11.00 -4.12 -13.32
CA ILE A 24 10.78 -3.01 -12.38
C ILE A 24 11.98 -2.96 -11.44
N ILE A 25 12.96 -2.13 -11.79
CA ILE A 25 14.20 -1.95 -11.02
C ILE A 25 14.03 -1.04 -9.80
N TRP A 26 12.98 -0.21 -9.78
CA TRP A 26 12.68 0.68 -8.67
C TRP A 26 11.19 1.02 -8.66
N PHE A 27 10.60 1.10 -7.47
CA PHE A 27 9.23 1.55 -7.29
C PHE A 27 9.00 2.23 -5.94
N SER A 28 7.88 2.96 -5.88
CA SER A 28 7.34 3.54 -4.67
C SER A 28 5.82 3.35 -4.67
N VAL A 29 5.26 2.90 -3.55
CA VAL A 29 3.83 2.65 -3.38
C VAL A 29 3.36 3.34 -2.11
N SER A 30 2.26 4.08 -2.22
CA SER A 30 1.56 4.69 -1.08
C SER A 30 0.08 4.35 -1.09
N ALA A 31 -0.52 4.33 0.10
CA ALA A 31 -1.95 4.23 0.30
C ALA A 31 -2.39 5.23 1.36
N GLU A 32 -3.47 5.94 1.10
CA GLU A 32 -4.13 6.86 2.03
C GLU A 32 -5.59 6.42 2.22
N ASN A 33 -6.05 6.34 3.47
CA ASN A 33 -7.44 6.06 3.80
C ASN A 33 -8.01 7.17 4.67
N PHE A 34 -9.11 7.77 4.22
CA PHE A 34 -9.89 8.72 5.00
C PHE A 34 -10.79 7.97 5.97
N GLU A 35 -10.47 8.02 7.26
CA GLU A 35 -11.15 7.21 8.25
C GLU A 35 -12.57 7.73 8.52
N SER A 36 -13.58 6.85 8.41
CA SER A 36 -14.98 7.24 8.58
C SER A 36 -15.39 7.54 10.03
N ILE A 37 -14.55 7.17 11.01
CA ILE A 37 -14.80 7.35 12.45
C ILE A 37 -13.75 8.22 13.16
N HIS A 38 -12.79 8.77 12.40
CA HIS A 38 -11.73 9.65 12.91
C HIS A 38 -11.53 10.84 11.95
N ASN A 39 -11.20 12.03 12.46
CA ASN A 39 -10.97 13.21 11.61
C ASN A 39 -9.49 13.31 11.17
N HIS A 40 -8.92 12.20 10.70
CA HIS A 40 -7.58 12.14 10.13
C HIS A 40 -7.49 11.01 9.09
N SER A 41 -6.44 11.04 8.27
CA SER A 41 -6.14 9.98 7.30
C SER A 41 -5.14 8.98 7.89
N ALA A 42 -5.33 7.69 7.61
CA ALA A 42 -4.30 6.68 7.76
C ALA A 42 -3.44 6.62 6.49
N TYR A 43 -2.12 6.55 6.64
CA TYR A 43 -1.18 6.58 5.51
C TYR A 43 -0.10 5.51 5.66
N ALA A 44 0.20 4.82 4.56
CA ALA A 44 1.30 3.87 4.46
C ALA A 44 2.12 4.10 3.18
N HIS A 45 3.42 3.81 3.25
CA HIS A 45 4.35 4.00 2.15
C HIS A 45 5.47 2.97 2.16
N VAL A 46 5.83 2.47 0.97
CA VAL A 46 6.98 1.57 0.76
C VAL A 46 7.75 2.00 -0.48
N ILE A 47 9.07 1.84 -0.42
CA ILE A 47 10.01 2.13 -1.50
C ILE A 47 10.94 0.93 -1.65
N SER A 48 11.27 0.57 -2.89
CA SER A 48 12.20 -0.52 -3.19
C SER A 48 12.95 -0.21 -4.48
N GLY A 49 14.24 -0.55 -4.51
CA GLY A 49 15.11 -0.57 -5.68
C GLY A 49 16.54 -0.86 -5.31
#